data_AF-A0A953JRR2-F1
#
_entry.id   AF-A0A953JRR2-F1
#
_cell.length_a   1.000
_cell.length_b   1.000
_cell.length_c   1.000
_cell.angle_alpha   90.00
_cell.angle_beta   90.00
_cell.angle_gamma   90.00
#
_symmetry.space_group_name_H-M   'P 1'
#
loop_
_entity.id
_entity.type
_entity.pdbx_description
1 polymer ?
#
loop_
_entity_poly.entity_id
_entity_poly.type
_entity_poly.pdbx_seq_one_letter_code
_entity_poly.pdbx_strand_id
1 'polypeptide(L)'
;MDSTGMLGIVASMVFIARLTPQPLRLARSGVADGVSPLSALNGLIAAVSWLVYGLLVDDPVVWIVSLVAVLPGVWTVALLRRETTWRDLLTAGAWAGSVVTAALAGYLAAALAVGVLVTQGPQVWRACRERDLSGLSPATWGLSILDAAAWGAYGVAADDAALIGYAVVLSSSAVVVLTRIRWTRSQARSDGAKRRTTSSAMT
;
A
#
# COMPACT_ATOMS: atom_id res chain seq x y z
N MET A 1 -26.85 -10.94 7.89
CA MET A 1 -25.79 -10.15 7.25
C MET A 1 -26.18 -9.99 5.80
N ASP A 2 -26.27 -8.76 5.31
CA ASP A 2 -26.54 -8.48 3.91
C ASP A 2 -25.26 -8.65 3.06
N SER A 3 -25.41 -8.58 1.73
CA SER A 3 -24.30 -8.73 0.79
C SER A 3 -23.20 -7.69 1.00
N THR A 4 -23.57 -6.45 1.35
CA THR A 4 -22.65 -5.35 1.60
C THR A 4 -21.77 -5.61 2.82
N GLY A 5 -22.36 -6.07 3.94
CA GLY A 5 -21.59 -6.47 5.11
C GLY A 5 -20.63 -7.62 4.85
N MET A 6 -21.00 -8.58 3.99
CA MET A 6 -20.11 -9.68 3.61
C MET A 6 -18.90 -9.21 2.77
N LEU A 7 -19.11 -8.27 1.85
CA LEU A 7 -18.02 -7.62 1.10
C LEU A 7 -17.05 -6.89 2.06
N GLY A 8 -17.60 -6.16 3.03
CA GLY A 8 -16.80 -5.46 4.04
C GLY A 8 -15.92 -6.39 4.88
N ILE A 9 -16.45 -7.54 5.29
CA ILE A 9 -15.68 -8.56 6.03
C ILE A 9 -14.58 -9.16 5.15
N VAL A 10 -14.89 -9.49 3.89
CA VAL A 10 -13.88 -10.01 2.94
C VAL A 10 -12.77 -8.99 2.72
N ALA A 11 -13.12 -7.72 2.50
CA ALA A 11 -12.16 -6.62 2.35
C ALA A 11 -11.28 -6.49 3.60
N SER A 12 -11.88 -6.55 4.79
CA SER A 12 -11.16 -6.50 6.06
C SER A 12 -10.18 -7.68 6.23
N MET A 13 -10.58 -8.90 5.89
CA MET A 13 -9.72 -10.08 5.96
C MET A 13 -8.53 -9.98 5.01
N VAL A 14 -8.77 -9.57 3.76
CA VAL A 14 -7.70 -9.36 2.76
C VAL A 14 -6.73 -8.29 3.24
N PHE A 15 -7.25 -7.17 3.75
CA PHE A 15 -6.45 -6.08 4.27
C PHE A 15 -5.58 -6.51 5.46
N ILE A 16 -6.14 -7.24 6.43
CA ILE A 16 -5.38 -7.77 7.58
C ILE A 16 -4.29 -8.75 7.10
N ALA A 17 -4.61 -9.64 6.16
CA ALA A 17 -3.64 -10.57 5.60
C ALA A 17 -2.48 -9.85 4.90
N ARG A 18 -2.75 -8.67 4.29
CA ARG A 18 -1.75 -7.80 3.67
C ARG A 18 -0.92 -7.02 4.70
N LEU A 19 -1.52 -6.60 5.81
CA LEU A 19 -0.88 -5.77 6.84
C LEU A 19 0.06 -6.57 7.76
N THR A 20 -0.27 -7.85 8.01
CA THR A 20 0.36 -8.67 9.06
C THR A 20 1.84 -9.07 8.81
N PRO A 21 2.29 -9.43 7.60
CA PRO A 21 3.60 -10.07 7.42
C PRO A 21 4.80 -9.21 7.86
N GLN A 22 4.74 -7.89 7.67
CA GLN A 22 5.87 -7.00 7.88
C GLN A 22 6.12 -6.68 9.37
N PRO A 23 5.10 -6.29 10.18
CA PRO A 23 5.25 -6.15 11.63
C PRO A 23 5.74 -7.44 12.30
N LEU A 24 5.22 -8.61 11.88
CA LEU A 24 5.67 -9.90 12.41
C LEU A 24 7.13 -10.20 12.06
N ARG A 25 7.55 -9.93 10.82
CA ARG A 25 8.95 -10.11 10.41
C ARG A 25 9.89 -9.19 11.21
N LEU A 26 9.51 -7.92 11.37
CA LEU A 26 10.30 -6.95 12.13
C LEU A 26 10.41 -7.35 13.60
N ALA A 27 9.30 -7.77 14.22
CA ALA A 27 9.29 -8.24 15.61
C ALA A 27 10.15 -9.49 15.83
N ARG A 28 10.19 -10.42 14.86
CA ARG A 28 10.99 -11.66 14.95
C ARG A 28 12.47 -11.44 14.70
N SER A 29 12.81 -10.58 13.74
CA SER A 29 14.19 -10.37 13.33
C SER A 29 14.92 -9.33 14.18
N GLY A 30 14.21 -8.35 14.72
CA GLY A 30 14.82 -7.20 15.42
C GLY A 30 15.67 -6.31 14.49
N VAL A 31 15.67 -6.59 13.18
CA VAL A 31 16.46 -5.89 12.17
C VAL A 31 15.51 -5.08 11.30
N ALA A 32 15.70 -3.77 11.29
CA ALA A 32 14.91 -2.82 10.50
C ALA A 32 15.25 -2.81 9.00
N ASP A 33 16.16 -3.68 8.54
CA ASP A 33 16.68 -3.68 7.18
C ASP A 33 15.54 -3.71 6.14
N GLY A 34 15.50 -2.64 5.34
CA GLY A 34 14.52 -2.45 4.27
C GLY A 34 13.17 -1.85 4.69
N VAL A 35 12.98 -1.44 5.95
CA VAL A 35 11.77 -0.72 6.41
C VAL A 35 12.08 0.75 6.65
N SER A 36 11.52 1.63 5.82
CA SER A 36 11.69 3.09 5.94
C SER A 36 10.87 3.66 7.10
N PRO A 37 11.47 4.47 8.01
CA PRO A 37 10.74 5.19 9.06
C PRO A 37 9.64 6.09 8.50
N LEU A 38 9.92 6.84 7.43
CA LEU A 38 8.92 7.66 6.74
C LEU A 38 7.74 6.83 6.21
N SER A 39 8.01 5.64 5.66
CA SER A 39 6.94 4.75 5.19
C SER A 39 6.09 4.23 6.34
N ALA A 40 6.69 3.92 7.49
CA ALA A 40 5.95 3.52 8.69
C ALA A 40 5.08 4.66 9.25
N LEU A 41 5.63 5.88 9.31
CA LEU A 41 4.89 7.09 9.71
C LEU A 41 3.71 7.36 8.78
N ASN A 42 3.92 7.33 7.45
CA ASN A 42 2.85 7.53 6.47
C ASN A 42 1.79 6.43 6.53
N GLY A 43 2.17 5.18 6.79
CA GLY A 43 1.25 4.08 7.00
C GLY A 43 0.37 4.28 8.25
N LEU A 44 0.97 4.74 9.36
CA LEU A 44 0.22 5.07 10.58
C LEU A 44 -0.72 6.26 10.35
N ILE A 45 -0.26 7.32 9.68
CA ILE A 45 -1.11 8.47 9.30
C ILE A 45 -2.30 7.99 8.47
N ALA A 46 -2.08 7.12 7.49
CA ALA A 46 -3.16 6.56 6.68
C ALA A 46 -4.15 5.74 7.52
N ALA A 47 -3.68 4.86 8.41
CA ALA A 47 -4.54 4.07 9.29
C ALA A 47 -5.41 4.94 10.21
N VAL A 48 -4.82 5.98 10.82
CA VAL A 48 -5.55 6.94 11.65
C VAL A 48 -6.55 7.75 10.81
N SER A 49 -6.17 8.13 9.59
CA SER A 49 -7.04 8.92 8.71
C SER A 49 -8.26 8.12 8.24
N TRP A 50 -8.09 6.84 7.93
CA TRP A 50 -9.20 5.92 7.63
C TRP A 50 -10.07 5.62 8.86
N LEU A 51 -9.47 5.52 10.05
CA LEU A 51 -10.21 5.39 11.31
C LEU A 51 -11.12 6.61 11.53
N VAL A 52 -10.56 7.82 11.42
CA VAL A 52 -11.33 9.07 11.55
C VAL A 52 -12.41 9.16 10.47
N TYR A 53 -12.08 8.82 9.22
CA TYR A 53 -13.05 8.81 8.13
C TYR A 53 -14.23 7.88 8.43
N GLY A 54 -13.97 6.62 8.77
CA GLY A 54 -15.03 5.65 9.10
C GLY A 54 -15.90 6.08 10.28
N LEU A 55 -15.33 6.78 11.27
CA LEU A 55 -16.10 7.39 12.36
C LEU A 55 -16.96 8.57 11.88
N LEU A 56 -16.46 9.39 10.94
CA LEU A 56 -17.20 10.54 10.41
C LEU A 56 -18.37 10.16 9.51
N VAL A 57 -18.27 9.03 8.81
CA VAL A 57 -19.33 8.53 7.91
C VAL A 57 -20.17 7.42 8.55
N ASP A 58 -20.00 7.17 9.85
CA ASP A 58 -20.68 6.12 10.62
C ASP A 58 -20.56 4.71 9.99
N ASP A 59 -19.41 4.39 9.39
CA ASP A 59 -19.14 3.08 8.78
C ASP A 59 -18.34 2.16 9.73
N PRO A 60 -18.99 1.19 10.39
CA PRO A 60 -18.32 0.25 11.31
C PRO A 60 -17.32 -0.68 10.65
N VAL A 61 -17.49 -1.03 9.38
CA VAL A 61 -16.53 -1.89 8.69
C VAL A 61 -15.20 -1.14 8.57
N VAL A 62 -15.25 0.12 8.17
CA VAL A 62 -14.06 0.95 7.94
C VAL A 62 -13.38 1.33 9.26
N TRP A 63 -14.11 1.81 10.27
CA TRP A 63 -13.45 2.27 11.50
C TRP A 63 -12.91 1.10 12.33
N ILE A 64 -13.59 -0.06 12.39
CA ILE A 64 -13.12 -1.23 13.16
C ILE A 64 -11.81 -1.77 12.58
N VAL A 65 -11.76 -2.02 11.27
CA VAL A 65 -10.55 -2.56 10.65
C VAL A 65 -9.38 -1.58 10.72
N SER A 66 -9.67 -0.28 10.61
CA SER A 66 -8.66 0.78 10.74
C SER A 66 -8.11 0.87 12.16
N LEU A 67 -8.96 0.71 13.19
CA LEU A 67 -8.53 0.64 14.58
C LEU A 67 -7.56 -0.53 14.81
N VAL A 68 -7.89 -1.71 14.25
CA VAL A 68 -7.00 -2.87 14.29
C VAL A 68 -5.67 -2.58 13.57
N ALA A 69 -5.69 -1.79 12.49
CA ALA A 69 -4.51 -1.42 11.71
C ALA A 69 -3.58 -0.42 12.42
N VAL A 70 -4.15 0.47 13.25
CA VAL A 70 -3.37 1.44 14.03
C VAL A 70 -2.40 0.75 14.97
N LEU A 71 -2.79 -0.38 15.58
CA LEU A 71 -1.96 -1.11 16.55
C LEU A 71 -0.58 -1.54 15.99
N PRO A 72 -0.50 -2.33 14.88
CA PRO A 72 0.79 -2.66 14.28
C PRO A 72 1.49 -1.44 13.68
N GLY A 73 0.76 -0.40 13.28
CA GLY A 73 1.35 0.87 12.80
C GLY A 73 2.13 1.59 13.89
N VAL A 74 1.50 1.80 15.05
CA VAL A 74 2.14 2.38 16.25
C VAL A 74 3.33 1.55 16.68
N TRP A 75 3.16 0.21 16.72
CA TRP A 75 4.25 -0.70 17.06
C TRP A 75 5.45 -0.56 16.12
N THR A 76 5.20 -0.51 14.80
CA THR A 76 6.27 -0.36 13.79
C THR A 76 7.00 0.98 13.94
N VAL A 77 6.27 2.08 14.13
CA VAL A 77 6.87 3.41 14.38
C VAL A 77 7.69 3.39 15.68
N ALA A 78 7.19 2.76 16.74
CA ALA A 78 7.91 2.65 18.01
C ALA A 78 9.19 1.82 17.89
N LEU A 79 9.18 0.74 17.10
CA LEU A 79 10.38 -0.05 16.80
C LEU A 79 11.42 0.77 16.02
N LEU A 80 10.98 1.64 15.11
CA LEU A 80 11.84 2.46 14.24
C LEU A 80 12.24 3.82 14.84
N ARG A 81 11.95 4.05 16.12
CA ARG A 81 12.11 5.39 16.76
C ARG A 81 13.56 5.87 16.80
N ARG A 82 14.54 4.96 16.78
CA ARG A 82 15.98 5.32 16.83
C ARG A 82 16.54 5.62 15.44
N GLU A 83 15.91 5.06 14.41
CA GLU A 83 16.23 5.24 13.01
C GLU A 83 15.48 6.44 12.40
N THR A 84 14.41 6.89 13.05
CA THR A 84 13.59 8.02 12.59
C THR A 84 14.37 9.32 12.70
N THR A 85 14.53 10.01 11.57
CA THR A 85 15.22 11.29 11.50
C THR A 85 14.22 12.44 11.60
N TRP A 86 14.72 13.65 11.89
CA TRP A 86 13.91 14.87 11.85
C TRP A 86 13.30 15.13 10.47
N ARG A 87 13.97 14.74 9.38
CA ARG A 87 13.43 14.88 8.02
C ARG A 87 12.22 13.97 7.79
N ASP A 88 12.26 12.76 8.34
CA ASP A 88 11.10 11.84 8.30
C ASP A 88 9.91 12.43 9.06
N LEU A 89 10.15 13.01 10.24
CA LEU A 89 9.12 13.68 11.03
C LEU A 89 8.53 14.90 10.32
N LEU A 90 9.36 15.75 9.72
CA LEU A 90 8.90 16.91 8.96
C LEU A 90 8.06 16.51 7.75
N THR A 91 8.52 15.52 6.99
CA THR A 91 7.80 15.07 5.78
C THR A 91 6.49 14.37 6.12
N ALA A 92 6.50 13.49 7.12
CA ALA A 92 5.28 12.86 7.64
C ALA A 92 4.32 13.91 8.26
N GLY A 93 4.86 14.87 9.01
CA GLY A 93 4.08 15.96 9.61
C GLY A 93 3.43 16.87 8.57
N ALA A 94 4.16 17.21 7.50
CA ALA A 94 3.60 17.96 6.36
C ALA A 94 2.48 17.18 5.67
N TRP A 95 2.64 15.87 5.49
CA TRP A 95 1.59 15.02 4.97
C TRP A 95 0.37 14.98 5.89
N ALA A 96 0.55 14.73 7.19
CA ALA A 96 -0.52 14.73 8.18
C ALA A 96 -1.27 16.08 8.22
N GLY A 97 -0.53 17.20 8.21
CA GLY A 97 -1.11 18.54 8.14
C GLY A 97 -1.91 18.78 6.85
N SER A 98 -1.47 18.23 5.72
CA SER A 98 -2.20 18.28 4.46
C SER A 98 -3.53 17.51 4.54
N VAL A 99 -3.52 16.32 5.15
CA VAL A 99 -4.74 15.52 5.36
C VAL A 99 -5.72 16.23 6.29
N VAL A 100 -5.24 16.80 7.40
CA VAL A 100 -6.08 17.59 8.32
C VAL A 100 -6.68 18.80 7.63
N THR A 101 -5.88 19.53 6.85
CA THR A 101 -6.35 20.70 6.10
C THR A 101 -7.43 20.31 5.08
N ALA A 102 -7.22 19.20 4.35
CA ALA A 102 -8.20 18.68 3.41
C ALA A 102 -9.49 18.24 4.14
N ALA A 103 -9.38 17.61 5.31
CA ALA A 103 -10.53 17.22 6.11
C ALA A 103 -11.36 18.42 6.56
N LEU A 104 -10.71 19.46 7.10
CA LEU A 104 -11.36 20.71 7.50
C LEU A 104 -12.03 21.44 6.33
N ALA A 105 -11.51 21.26 5.11
CA ALA A 105 -12.08 21.80 3.89
C ALA A 105 -13.14 20.88 3.24
N GLY A 106 -13.49 19.74 3.84
CA GLY A 106 -14.48 18.80 3.31
C GLY A 106 -13.98 17.82 2.23
N TYR A 107 -12.65 17.72 2.03
CA TYR A 107 -12.01 16.90 1.00
C TYR A 107 -11.26 15.68 1.56
N LEU A 108 -11.64 15.16 2.73
CA LEU A 108 -10.98 14.01 3.36
C LEU A 108 -10.94 12.78 2.44
N ALA A 109 -12.06 12.45 1.78
CA ALA A 109 -12.16 11.33 0.84
C ALA A 109 -11.10 11.42 -0.29
N ALA A 110 -10.95 12.61 -0.87
CA ALA A 110 -9.95 12.84 -1.91
C ALA A 110 -8.52 12.74 -1.36
N ALA A 111 -8.28 13.28 -0.16
CA ALA A 111 -6.98 13.18 0.51
C ALA A 111 -6.59 11.72 0.80
N LEU A 112 -7.54 10.87 1.19
CA LEU A 112 -7.32 9.44 1.41
C LEU A 112 -6.95 8.70 0.12
N ALA A 113 -7.62 8.99 -1.00
CA ALA A 113 -7.26 8.44 -2.30
C ALA A 113 -5.85 8.87 -2.72
N VAL A 114 -5.49 10.15 -2.51
CA VAL A 114 -4.12 10.66 -2.73
C VAL A 114 -3.11 10.02 -1.78
N GLY A 115 -3.52 9.67 -0.56
CA GLY A 115 -2.68 8.97 0.42
C GLY A 115 -2.15 7.63 -0.08
N VAL A 116 -2.86 6.97 -0.99
CA VAL A 116 -2.36 5.77 -1.68
C VAL A 116 -1.13 6.10 -2.53
N LEU A 117 -1.10 7.26 -3.20
CA LEU A 117 0.08 7.69 -3.95
C LEU A 117 1.25 8.04 -3.01
N VAL A 118 0.98 8.59 -1.83
CA VAL A 118 2.03 8.88 -0.84
C VAL A 118 2.68 7.59 -0.34
N THR A 119 1.88 6.55 -0.09
CA THR A 119 2.37 5.26 0.44
C THR A 119 2.97 4.35 -0.64
N GLN A 120 2.35 4.30 -1.84
CA GLN A 120 2.76 3.40 -2.93
C GLN A 120 3.64 4.07 -3.98
N GLY A 121 3.56 5.40 -4.13
CA GLY A 121 4.21 6.18 -5.18
C GLY A 121 5.72 5.99 -5.30
N PRO A 122 6.50 5.94 -4.20
CA PRO A 122 7.93 5.65 -4.29
C PRO A 122 8.23 4.30 -4.96
N GLN A 123 7.42 3.27 -4.70
CA GLN A 123 7.60 1.95 -5.32
C GLN A 123 7.15 1.94 -6.79
N VAL A 124 6.08 2.67 -7.11
CA VAL A 124 5.63 2.86 -8.52
C VAL A 124 6.70 3.60 -9.31
N TRP A 125 7.23 4.70 -8.76
CA TRP A 125 8.32 5.46 -9.35
C TRP A 125 9.55 4.59 -9.60
N ARG A 126 9.93 3.77 -8.60
CA ARG A 126 11.02 2.81 -8.71
C ARG A 126 10.79 1.83 -9.87
N ALA A 127 9.60 1.24 -9.96
CA ALA A 127 9.26 0.29 -11.02
C ALA A 127 9.32 0.89 -12.43
N CYS A 128 8.99 2.18 -12.55
CA CYS A 128 9.06 2.91 -13.81
C CYS A 128 10.49 3.28 -14.21
N ARG A 129 11.37 3.52 -13.24
CA ARG A 129 12.69 4.13 -13.48
C ARG A 129 13.85 3.14 -13.43
N GLU A 130 13.75 2.10 -12.61
CA GLU A 130 14.82 1.11 -12.46
C GLU A 130 14.73 -0.02 -13.49
N ARG A 131 15.89 -0.54 -13.87
CA ARG A 131 16.00 -1.72 -14.75
C ARG A 131 15.96 -3.02 -13.96
N ASP A 132 16.58 -3.03 -12.78
CA ASP A 132 16.48 -4.15 -11.86
C ASP A 132 15.28 -3.97 -10.93
N LEU A 133 14.35 -4.92 -10.99
CA LEU A 133 13.13 -4.95 -10.18
C LEU A 133 13.12 -6.14 -9.21
N SER A 134 14.28 -6.76 -8.94
CA SER A 134 14.43 -7.89 -8.02
C SER A 134 13.90 -7.61 -6.61
N GLY A 135 13.98 -6.35 -6.17
CA GLY A 135 13.45 -5.89 -4.88
C GLY A 135 11.92 -5.69 -4.83
N LEU A 136 11.19 -5.84 -5.93
CA LEU A 136 9.73 -5.74 -5.97
C LEU A 136 9.07 -7.12 -6.07
N SER A 137 8.27 -7.47 -5.07
CA SER A 137 7.54 -8.73 -5.04
C SER A 137 6.26 -8.68 -5.88
N PRO A 138 6.12 -9.51 -6.93
CA PRO A 138 4.87 -9.60 -7.70
C PRO A 138 3.70 -10.04 -6.83
N ALA A 139 3.95 -10.88 -5.82
CA ALA A 139 2.91 -11.37 -4.92
C ALA A 139 2.31 -10.22 -4.08
N THR A 140 3.14 -9.29 -3.61
CA THR A 140 2.68 -8.10 -2.87
C THR A 140 1.75 -7.22 -3.71
N TRP A 141 2.08 -7.04 -4.98
CA TRP A 141 1.25 -6.26 -5.90
C TRP A 141 0.00 -7.03 -6.36
N GLY A 142 0.06 -8.36 -6.46
CA GLY A 142 -1.13 -9.20 -6.65
C GLY A 142 -2.10 -9.10 -5.46
N LEU A 143 -1.59 -9.16 -4.23
CA LEU A 143 -2.40 -8.90 -3.03
C LEU A 143 -2.97 -7.49 -3.00
N SER A 144 -2.24 -6.49 -3.52
CA SER A 144 -2.73 -5.12 -3.62
C SER A 144 -3.90 -4.98 -4.61
N ILE A 145 -3.93 -5.77 -5.69
CA ILE A 145 -5.10 -5.84 -6.59
C ILE A 145 -6.29 -6.46 -5.87
N LEU A 146 -6.08 -7.57 -5.14
CA LEU A 146 -7.16 -8.23 -4.40
C LEU A 146 -7.76 -7.30 -3.34
N ASP A 147 -6.89 -6.59 -2.61
CA ASP A 147 -7.27 -5.59 -1.61
C ASP A 147 -8.06 -4.44 -2.23
N ALA A 148 -7.55 -3.87 -3.33
CA ALA A 148 -8.25 -2.81 -4.05
C ALA A 148 -9.61 -3.28 -4.60
N ALA A 149 -9.69 -4.50 -5.14
CA ALA A 149 -10.94 -5.06 -5.65
C ALA A 149 -11.96 -5.30 -4.54
N ALA A 150 -11.53 -5.81 -3.39
CA ALA A 150 -12.42 -6.06 -2.25
C ALA A 150 -12.97 -4.76 -1.65
N TRP A 151 -12.10 -3.78 -1.39
CA TRP A 151 -12.52 -2.46 -0.90
C TRP A 151 -13.30 -1.67 -1.94
N GLY A 152 -12.97 -1.80 -3.23
CA GLY A 152 -13.72 -1.17 -4.31
C GLY A 152 -15.12 -1.74 -4.46
N ALA A 153 -15.28 -3.07 -4.38
CA ALA A 153 -16.59 -3.72 -4.40
C ALA A 153 -17.43 -3.30 -3.20
N TYR A 154 -16.82 -3.24 -2.00
CA TYR A 154 -17.48 -2.74 -0.80
C TYR A 154 -17.88 -1.26 -0.96
N GLY A 155 -16.97 -0.40 -1.43
CA GLY A 155 -17.22 1.02 -1.66
C GLY A 155 -18.34 1.28 -2.66
N VAL A 156 -18.42 0.51 -3.76
CA VAL A 156 -19.56 0.59 -4.69
C VAL A 156 -20.87 0.18 -4.02
N ALA A 157 -20.85 -0.87 -3.21
CA ALA A 157 -22.05 -1.35 -2.51
C ALA A 157 -22.51 -0.40 -1.37
N ALA A 158 -21.58 0.36 -0.80
CA ALA A 158 -21.82 1.34 0.26
C ALA A 158 -22.00 2.79 -0.25
N ASP A 159 -21.90 3.01 -1.58
CA ASP A 159 -21.88 4.34 -2.22
C ASP A 159 -20.78 5.28 -1.65
N ASP A 160 -19.61 4.71 -1.35
CA ASP A 160 -18.47 5.39 -0.75
C ASP A 160 -17.41 5.75 -1.82
N ALA A 161 -17.38 7.03 -2.18
CA ALA A 161 -16.43 7.58 -3.15
C ALA A 161 -14.96 7.53 -2.69
N ALA A 162 -14.68 7.55 -1.37
CA ALA A 162 -13.31 7.45 -0.86
C ALA A 162 -12.74 6.06 -1.11
N LEU A 163 -13.54 5.02 -0.84
CA LEU A 163 -13.16 3.63 -1.07
C LEU A 163 -13.06 3.29 -2.56
N ILE A 164 -13.95 3.85 -3.39
CA ILE A 164 -13.83 3.75 -4.85
C ILE A 164 -12.53 4.41 -5.33
N GLY A 165 -12.24 5.62 -4.84
CA GLY A 165 -11.00 6.33 -5.16
C GLY A 165 -9.74 5.55 -4.74
N TYR A 166 -9.74 4.99 -3.54
CA TYR A 166 -8.70 4.08 -3.05
C TYR A 166 -8.48 2.91 -4.01
N ALA A 167 -9.56 2.21 -4.38
CA ALA A 167 -9.51 1.06 -5.26
C ALA A 167 -8.92 1.40 -6.63
N VAL A 168 -9.32 2.52 -7.22
CA VAL A 168 -8.82 2.99 -8.51
C VAL A 168 -7.33 3.27 -8.45
N VAL A 169 -6.89 4.05 -7.45
CA VAL A 169 -5.49 4.47 -7.33
C VAL A 169 -4.58 3.28 -7.02
N LEU A 170 -4.99 2.40 -6.11
CA LEU A 170 -4.20 1.22 -5.74
C LEU A 170 -4.12 0.21 -6.89
N SER A 171 -5.24 -0.04 -7.57
CA SER A 171 -5.26 -0.96 -8.71
C SER A 171 -4.39 -0.43 -9.85
N SER A 172 -4.45 0.86 -10.14
CA SER A 172 -3.61 1.50 -11.17
C SER A 172 -2.13 1.37 -10.83
N SER A 173 -1.76 1.66 -9.59
CA SER A 173 -0.39 1.51 -9.09
C SER A 173 0.11 0.06 -9.25
N ALA A 174 -0.72 -0.91 -8.86
CA ALA A 174 -0.38 -2.32 -8.95
C ALA A 174 -0.26 -2.84 -10.39
N VAL A 175 -1.16 -2.42 -11.28
CA VAL A 175 -1.10 -2.76 -12.71
C VAL A 175 0.19 -2.22 -13.34
N VAL A 176 0.56 -0.96 -13.05
CA VAL A 176 1.80 -0.37 -13.55
C VAL A 176 3.00 -1.21 -13.12
N VAL A 177 3.12 -1.52 -11.83
CA VAL A 177 4.26 -2.25 -11.30
C VAL A 177 4.32 -3.69 -11.82
N LEU A 178 3.19 -4.41 -11.84
CA LEU A 178 3.13 -5.78 -12.36
C LEU A 178 3.47 -5.85 -13.84
N THR A 179 3.01 -4.86 -14.62
CA THR A 179 3.33 -4.77 -16.06
C THR A 179 4.82 -4.54 -16.27
N ARG A 180 5.43 -3.64 -15.50
CA ARG A 180 6.89 -3.39 -15.53
C ARG A 180 7.69 -4.65 -15.17
N ILE A 181 7.30 -5.36 -14.12
CA ILE A 181 7.95 -6.62 -13.73
C ILE A 181 7.86 -7.66 -14.86
N ARG A 182 6.67 -7.85 -15.45
CA ARG A 182 6.46 -8.81 -16.54
C ARG A 182 7.32 -8.46 -17.75
N TRP A 183 7.37 -7.19 -18.12
CA TRP A 183 8.17 -6.72 -19.25
C TRP A 183 9.67 -6.97 -19.00
N THR A 184 10.22 -6.55 -17.86
CA THR A 184 11.65 -6.78 -17.54
C THR A 184 12.01 -8.27 -17.58
N ARG A 185 11.15 -9.15 -17.04
CA ARG A 185 11.35 -10.61 -17.08
C ARG A 185 11.25 -11.20 -18.48
N SER A 186 10.43 -10.64 -19.36
CA SER A 186 10.35 -11.08 -20.76
C SER A 186 11.64 -10.75 -21.52
N GLN A 187 12.17 -9.53 -21.34
CA GLN A 187 13.41 -9.11 -22.01
C GLN A 187 14.61 -9.94 -21.56
N ALA A 188 14.76 -10.16 -20.26
CA ALA A 188 15.84 -11.00 -19.73
C ALA A 188 15.80 -12.44 -20.28
N ARG A 189 14.60 -13.01 -20.48
CA ARG A 189 14.42 -14.33 -21.10
C ARG A 189 14.82 -14.33 -22.58
N SER A 190 14.40 -13.32 -23.34
CA SER A 190 14.74 -13.17 -24.76
C SER A 190 16.24 -12.98 -24.98
N ASP A 191 16.90 -12.18 -24.14
CA ASP A 191 18.36 -11.96 -24.21
C ASP A 191 19.15 -13.22 -23.83
N GLY A 192 18.67 -13.96 -22.83
CA GLY A 192 19.23 -15.25 -22.44
C GLY A 192 19.12 -16.32 -23.54
N ALA A 193 17.99 -16.37 -24.25
CA ALA A 193 17.78 -17.29 -25.37
C ALA A 193 18.75 -17.01 -26.53
N LYS A 194 18.91 -15.73 -26.92
CA LYS A 194 19.85 -15.31 -27.97
C LYS A 194 21.30 -15.70 -27.66
N ARG A 195 21.75 -15.50 -26.42
CA ARG A 195 23.12 -15.86 -26.00
C ARG A 195 23.40 -17.38 -26.11
N ARG A 196 22.42 -18.23 -25.77
CA ARG A 196 22.58 -19.69 -25.88
C ARG A 196 22.68 -20.15 -27.34
N THR A 197 21.85 -19.59 -28.23
CA THR A 197 21.92 -19.91 -29.67
C THR A 197 23.24 -19.49 -30.30
N THR A 198 23.80 -18.33 -29.94
CA THR A 198 25.11 -17.90 -30.45
C THR A 198 26.24 -18.79 -29.93
N SER A 199 26.18 -19.23 -28.67
CA SER A 199 27.19 -20.13 -28.10
C SER A 199 27.21 -21.52 -28.73
N SER A 200 26.04 -22.06 -29.11
CA SER A 200 25.96 -23.39 -29.75
C SER A 200 26.35 -23.37 -31.23
N ALA A 201 26.35 -22.20 -31.88
CA ALA A 201 26.80 -22.04 -33.26
C ALA A 201 28.33 -21.89 -33.40
N MET A 202 29.05 -21.74 -32.28
CA MET A 202 30.51 -21.57 -32.24
C MET A 202 31.26 -22.84 -31.81
N THR A 203 30.54 -23.93 -31.49
CA THR A 203 31.06 -25.27 -31.17
C THR A 203 30.75 -26.24 -32.28
#